data_AF-A0AA91DEA0-F1
#
_entry.id   AF-A0AA91DEA0-F1
#
_cell.length_a   1.000
_cell.length_b   1.000
_cell.length_c   1.000
_cell.angle_alpha   90.00
_cell.angle_beta   90.00
_cell.angle_gamma   90.00
#
_symmetry.space_group_name_H-M   'P 1'
#
loop_
_entity.id
_entity.type
_entity.pdbx_description
1 polymer ?
#
loop_
_entity_poly.entity_id
_entity_poly.type
_entity_poly.pdbx_seq_one_letter_code
_entity_poly.pdbx_strand_id
1 'polypeptide(L)'
;MQQPTESNSQPLYSGPVVAASLAVLLAFLTLMVSHHISRLSPGLDKLVHSYGYWIPGSQGKGPDGSIGSYTGKETLAIGVWLLSWLAFHLMWRKQDLDLAAWTRIFVISLVAITLGFFHPLSDPLVLFIAGFFGLP
;
A
#
# COMPACT_ATOMS: atom_id res chain seq x y z
N MET A 1 -7.94 1.00 -56.29
CA MET A 1 -7.94 1.85 -55.08
C MET A 1 -8.48 1.00 -53.94
N GLN A 2 -7.59 0.46 -53.10
CA GLN A 2 -8.00 -0.32 -51.92
C GLN A 2 -8.16 0.65 -50.74
N GLN A 3 -9.37 0.71 -50.17
CA GLN A 3 -9.63 1.41 -48.91
C GLN A 3 -8.84 0.73 -47.78
N PRO A 4 -8.17 1.49 -46.90
CA PRO A 4 -7.57 0.91 -45.71
C PRO A 4 -8.70 0.39 -44.81
N THR A 5 -8.65 -0.89 -44.49
CA THR A 5 -9.48 -1.51 -43.45
C THR A 5 -9.22 -0.78 -42.13
N GLU A 6 -10.23 -0.11 -41.60
CA GLU A 6 -10.18 0.46 -40.25
C GLU A 6 -9.94 -0.69 -39.25
N SER A 7 -8.71 -0.79 -38.73
CA SER A 7 -8.43 -1.70 -37.63
C SER A 7 -9.24 -1.23 -36.43
N ASN A 8 -10.22 -2.03 -36.03
CA ASN A 8 -11.03 -1.88 -34.82
C ASN A 8 -10.16 -1.98 -33.56
N SER A 9 -9.31 -0.97 -33.36
CA SER A 9 -8.38 -0.87 -32.24
C SER A 9 -9.14 -0.21 -31.12
N GLN A 10 -9.52 -0.99 -30.11
CA GLN A 10 -10.08 -0.41 -28.88
C GLN A 10 -9.11 0.66 -28.36
N PRO A 11 -9.60 1.85 -27.98
CA PRO A 11 -8.73 2.91 -27.46
C PRO A 11 -7.97 2.38 -26.24
N LEU A 12 -6.63 2.41 -26.32
CA LEU A 12 -5.76 2.02 -25.23
C LEU A 12 -5.67 3.18 -24.24
N TYR A 13 -6.32 3.01 -23.09
CA TYR A 13 -6.24 3.97 -21.99
C TYR A 13 -5.13 3.57 -21.02
N SER A 14 -4.33 4.54 -20.59
CA SER A 14 -3.27 4.36 -19.60
C SER A 14 -3.78 4.37 -18.15
N GLY A 15 -4.98 4.89 -17.90
CA GLY A 15 -5.59 4.99 -16.56
C GLY A 15 -5.66 3.68 -15.77
N PRO A 16 -5.99 2.51 -16.35
CA PRO A 16 -5.91 1.22 -15.64
C PRO A 16 -4.52 0.90 -15.07
N VAL A 17 -3.44 1.22 -15.80
CA VAL A 17 -2.07 0.98 -15.36
C VAL A 17 -1.71 1.92 -14.21
N VAL A 18 -2.09 3.19 -14.31
CA VAL A 18 -1.92 4.18 -13.24
C VAL A 18 -2.68 3.76 -11.98
N ALA A 19 -3.94 3.33 -12.12
CA ALA A 19 -4.75 2.85 -11.00
C ALA A 19 -4.11 1.65 -10.29
N ALA A 20 -3.66 0.64 -11.05
CA ALA A 20 -3.04 -0.55 -10.48
C ALA A 20 -1.72 -0.24 -9.77
N SER A 21 -0.86 0.57 -10.39
CA SER A 21 0.44 0.94 -9.80
C SER A 21 0.30 1.87 -8.59
N LEU A 22 -0.66 2.81 -8.60
CA LEU A 22 -0.96 3.64 -7.43
C LEU A 22 -1.48 2.78 -6.26
N ALA A 23 -2.38 1.84 -6.52
CA ALA A 23 -2.89 0.94 -5.50
C ALA A 23 -1.77 0.14 -4.82
N VAL A 24 -0.78 -0.31 -5.58
CA VAL A 24 0.42 -0.98 -5.05
C VAL A 24 1.23 -0.03 -4.15
N LEU A 25 1.44 1.22 -4.54
CA LEU A 25 2.12 2.20 -3.68
C LEU A 25 1.37 2.41 -2.36
N LEU A 26 0.04 2.51 -2.41
CA LEU A 26 -0.78 2.67 -1.21
C LEU A 26 -0.73 1.44 -0.31
N ALA A 27 -0.63 0.24 -0.88
CA ALA A 27 -0.43 -1.00 -0.13
C ALA A 27 0.90 -0.96 0.65
N PHE A 28 2.01 -0.63 -0.03
CA PHE A 28 3.31 -0.52 0.62
C PHE A 28 3.38 0.61 1.64
N LEU A 29 2.75 1.75 1.35
CA LEU A 29 2.62 2.83 2.32
C LEU A 29 1.85 2.37 3.57
N THR A 30 0.77 1.61 3.40
CA THR A 30 0.00 1.04 4.50
C THR A 30 0.82 0.06 5.33
N LEU A 31 1.63 -0.79 4.68
CA LEU A 31 2.58 -1.68 5.38
C LEU A 31 3.59 -0.87 6.20
N MET A 32 4.18 0.16 5.61
CA MET A 32 5.17 1.02 6.26
C MET A 32 4.57 1.72 7.49
N VAL A 33 3.39 2.33 7.32
CA VAL A 33 2.70 3.05 8.40
C VAL A 33 2.27 2.10 9.51
N SER A 34 1.62 0.98 9.17
CA SER A 34 1.16 -0.01 10.17
C SER A 34 2.34 -0.67 10.91
N HIS A 35 3.47 -0.88 10.23
CA HIS A 35 4.71 -1.32 10.86
C HIS A 35 5.16 -0.34 11.94
N HIS A 36 5.29 0.95 11.62
CA HIS A 36 5.72 1.96 12.58
C HIS A 36 4.71 2.16 13.72
N ILE A 37 3.41 2.24 13.41
CA ILE A 37 2.35 2.35 14.42
C ILE A 37 2.43 1.19 15.44
N SER A 38 2.62 -0.04 14.96
CA SER A 38 2.71 -1.21 15.85
C SER A 38 3.93 -1.17 16.78
N ARG A 39 4.99 -0.43 16.40
CA ARG A 39 6.21 -0.31 17.22
C ARG A 39 6.11 0.76 18.30
N LEU A 40 5.15 1.69 18.22
CA LEU A 40 5.00 2.79 19.17
C LEU A 40 4.50 2.33 20.54
N SER A 41 3.53 1.40 20.58
CA SER A 41 3.05 0.86 21.87
C SER A 41 2.42 -0.52 21.74
N PRO A 42 2.38 -1.32 22.83
CA PRO A 42 1.69 -2.61 22.83
C PRO A 42 0.19 -2.53 22.53
N GLY A 43 -0.46 -1.39 22.83
CA GLY A 43 -1.86 -1.17 22.52
C GLY A 43 -2.10 -1.01 21.01
N LEU A 44 -1.24 -0.23 20.36
CA LEU A 44 -1.29 -0.04 18.90
C LEU A 44 -0.90 -1.31 18.14
N ASP A 45 0.06 -2.09 18.66
CA ASP A 45 0.40 -3.40 18.12
C ASP A 45 -0.82 -4.35 18.12
N LYS A 46 -1.54 -4.44 19.25
CA LYS A 46 -2.77 -5.23 19.36
C LYS A 46 -3.88 -4.74 18.44
N LEU A 47 -4.04 -3.42 18.29
CA LEU A 47 -5.00 -2.83 17.37
C LEU A 47 -4.69 -3.24 15.93
N VAL A 48 -3.44 -3.11 15.50
CA VAL A 48 -3.01 -3.54 14.16
C VAL A 48 -3.21 -5.05 14.00
N HIS A 49 -2.81 -5.85 14.97
CA HIS A 49 -2.98 -7.31 14.96
C HIS A 49 -4.45 -7.73 14.83
N SER A 50 -5.39 -6.99 15.41
CA SER A 50 -6.81 -7.32 15.38
C SER A 50 -7.39 -7.45 13.98
N TYR A 51 -6.86 -6.68 13.01
CA TYR A 51 -7.26 -6.79 11.60
C TYR A 51 -6.91 -8.16 11.00
N GLY A 52 -5.92 -8.85 11.52
CA GLY A 52 -5.43 -10.14 11.02
C GLY A 52 -5.89 -11.35 11.83
N TYR A 53 -6.78 -11.19 12.81
CA TYR A 53 -7.23 -12.28 13.69
C TYR A 53 -7.98 -13.40 12.96
N TRP A 54 -8.54 -13.10 11.80
CA TRP A 54 -9.21 -14.07 10.96
C TRP A 54 -8.24 -15.01 10.22
N ILE A 55 -6.95 -14.67 10.14
CA ILE A 55 -5.94 -15.49 9.47
C ILE A 55 -5.58 -16.67 10.40
N PRO A 56 -5.68 -17.93 9.93
CA PRO A 56 -5.23 -19.09 10.70
C PRO A 56 -3.76 -18.94 11.11
N GLY A 57 -3.44 -19.23 12.37
CA GLY A 57 -2.07 -19.04 12.92
C GLY A 57 -1.75 -17.61 13.35
N SER A 58 -2.67 -16.65 13.17
CA SER A 58 -2.53 -15.30 13.72
C SER A 58 -2.52 -15.28 15.25
N GLN A 59 -3.27 -16.20 15.88
CA GLN A 59 -3.39 -16.34 17.33
C GLN A 59 -2.99 -17.76 17.72
N GLY A 60 -2.04 -17.90 18.63
CA GLY A 60 -1.53 -19.21 19.03
C GLY A 60 -0.38 -19.12 20.02
N LYS A 61 -0.20 -20.19 20.81
CA LYS A 61 0.95 -20.39 21.72
C LYS A 61 1.62 -21.75 21.49
N GLY A 62 1.34 -22.38 20.34
CA GLY A 62 1.85 -23.71 19.99
C GLY A 62 3.34 -23.71 19.61
N PRO A 63 3.91 -24.86 19.25
CA PRO A 63 5.32 -25.01 18.85
C PRO A 63 5.69 -24.12 17.65
N ASP A 64 4.73 -23.89 16.75
CA ASP A 64 4.88 -23.08 15.54
C ASP A 64 4.70 -21.57 15.81
N GLY A 65 4.48 -21.17 17.07
CA GLY A 65 4.34 -19.78 17.49
C GLY A 65 3.04 -19.11 17.02
N SER A 66 3.05 -17.77 17.06
CA SER A 66 2.01 -16.92 16.46
C SER A 66 2.69 -16.04 15.42
N ILE A 67 2.04 -15.87 14.28
CA ILE A 67 2.49 -14.92 13.23
C ILE A 67 2.46 -13.47 13.76
N GLY A 68 1.71 -13.21 14.84
CA GLY A 68 1.65 -11.93 15.53
C GLY A 68 1.02 -10.82 14.69
N SER A 69 1.35 -9.57 15.02
CA SER A 69 0.79 -8.38 14.36
C SER A 69 1.10 -8.27 12.87
N TYR A 70 2.02 -9.09 12.35
CA TYR A 70 2.28 -9.20 10.92
C TYR A 70 1.01 -9.53 10.12
N THR A 71 0.16 -10.43 10.61
CA THR A 71 -1.10 -10.77 9.92
C THR A 71 -2.03 -9.56 9.76
N GLY A 72 -2.02 -8.67 10.74
CA GLY A 72 -2.78 -7.42 10.73
C GLY A 72 -2.27 -6.44 9.69
N LYS A 73 -0.93 -6.27 9.62
CA LYS A 73 -0.26 -5.41 8.64
C LYS A 73 -0.58 -5.86 7.21
N GLU A 74 -0.44 -7.15 6.93
CA GLU A 74 -0.76 -7.72 5.62
C GLU A 74 -2.24 -7.57 5.26
N THR A 75 -3.15 -7.81 6.21
CA THR A 75 -4.59 -7.64 5.98
C THR A 75 -4.93 -6.20 5.60
N LEU A 76 -4.39 -5.22 6.34
CA LEU A 76 -4.60 -3.80 6.06
C LEU A 76 -4.06 -3.43 4.68
N ALA A 77 -2.85 -3.89 4.35
CA ALA A 77 -2.21 -3.60 3.07
C ALA A 77 -3.00 -4.14 1.87
N ILE A 78 -3.44 -5.40 1.94
CA ILE A 78 -4.28 -6.03 0.91
C ILE A 78 -5.63 -5.34 0.82
N GLY A 79 -6.23 -4.98 1.95
CA GLY A 79 -7.49 -4.23 1.99
C GLY A 79 -7.38 -2.89 1.28
N VAL A 80 -6.35 -2.09 1.62
CA VAL A 80 -6.11 -0.80 0.96
C VAL A 80 -5.78 -0.98 -0.52
N TRP A 81 -4.94 -1.96 -0.87
CA TRP A 81 -4.63 -2.28 -2.26
C TRP A 81 -5.90 -2.55 -3.08
N LEU A 82 -6.76 -3.47 -2.62
CA LEU A 82 -7.94 -3.89 -3.36
C LEU A 82 -8.98 -2.77 -3.47
N LEU A 83 -9.25 -2.08 -2.37
CA LEU A 83 -10.24 -0.99 -2.33
C LEU A 83 -9.79 0.20 -3.18
N SER A 84 -8.52 0.59 -3.07
CA SER A 84 -7.98 1.70 -3.85
C SER A 84 -7.89 1.36 -5.33
N TRP A 85 -7.45 0.14 -5.67
CA TRP A 85 -7.44 -0.34 -7.05
C TRP A 85 -8.85 -0.28 -7.64
N LEU A 86 -9.85 -0.83 -6.96
CA LEU A 86 -11.22 -0.84 -7.46
C LEU A 86 -11.74 0.59 -7.69
N ALA A 87 -11.54 1.49 -6.71
CA ALA A 87 -11.95 2.89 -6.81
C ALA A 87 -11.28 3.59 -8.01
N PHE A 88 -9.96 3.54 -8.10
CA PHE A 88 -9.21 4.21 -9.17
C PHE A 88 -9.41 3.57 -10.53
N HIS A 89 -9.56 2.24 -10.59
CA HIS A 89 -9.86 1.54 -11.83
C HIS A 89 -11.20 2.03 -12.39
N LEU A 90 -12.26 2.10 -11.58
CA LEU A 90 -13.56 2.58 -12.04
C LEU A 90 -13.52 4.05 -12.48
N MET A 91 -12.77 4.89 -11.75
CA MET A 91 -12.62 6.32 -12.05
C MET A 91 -11.80 6.59 -13.32
N TRP A 92 -10.71 5.83 -13.55
CA TRP A 92 -9.70 6.14 -14.57
C TRP A 92 -9.67 5.16 -15.75
N ARG A 93 -10.48 4.09 -15.77
CA ARG A 93 -10.46 3.08 -16.86
C ARG A 93 -10.70 3.60 -18.29
N LYS A 94 -11.20 4.83 -18.43
CA LYS A 94 -11.43 5.50 -19.73
C LYS A 94 -10.63 6.79 -19.88
N GLN A 95 -9.60 6.99 -19.06
CA GLN A 95 -8.78 8.19 -19.08
C GLN A 95 -7.40 7.86 -19.62
N ASP A 96 -6.86 8.79 -20.41
CA ASP A 96 -5.46 8.76 -20.81
C ASP A 96 -4.68 9.76 -19.95
N LEU A 97 -3.83 9.22 -19.09
CA LEU A 97 -2.98 9.93 -18.15
C LEU A 97 -1.53 9.93 -18.65
N ASP A 98 -0.79 10.98 -18.35
CA ASP A 98 0.62 11.08 -18.72
C ASP A 98 1.47 10.03 -17.96
N LEU A 99 1.84 8.97 -18.68
CA LEU A 99 2.66 7.89 -18.15
C LEU A 99 4.07 8.34 -17.78
N ALA A 100 4.67 9.31 -18.50
CA ALA A 100 6.02 9.76 -18.20
C ALA A 100 6.06 10.53 -16.88
N ALA A 101 5.08 11.43 -16.67
CA ALA A 101 4.91 12.11 -15.40
C ALA A 101 4.59 11.11 -14.27
N TRP A 102 3.66 10.18 -14.52
CA TRP A 102 3.28 9.17 -13.54
C TRP A 102 4.43 8.25 -13.14
N THR A 103 5.21 7.73 -14.08
CA THR A 103 6.36 6.86 -13.79
C THR A 103 7.39 7.57 -12.89
N ARG A 104 7.63 8.87 -13.11
CA ARG A 104 8.53 9.65 -12.23
C ARG A 104 7.99 9.73 -10.81
N ILE A 105 6.71 10.08 -10.66
CA ILE A 105 6.04 10.14 -9.35
C ILE A 105 6.07 8.77 -8.68
N PHE A 106 5.79 7.71 -9.43
CA PHE A 106 5.79 6.34 -8.93
C PHE A 106 7.16 5.95 -8.38
N VAL A 107 8.24 6.16 -9.14
CA VAL A 107 9.61 5.80 -8.73
C VAL A 107 10.03 6.60 -7.50
N ILE A 108 9.80 7.92 -7.48
CA ILE A 108 10.12 8.77 -6.33
C ILE A 108 9.36 8.30 -5.08
N SER A 109 8.06 8.02 -5.22
CA SER A 109 7.22 7.56 -4.11
C SER A 109 7.65 6.18 -3.61
N LEU A 110 7.97 5.26 -4.52
CA LEU A 110 8.46 3.93 -4.17
C LEU A 110 9.75 4.03 -3.36
N VAL A 111 10.73 4.82 -3.84
CA VAL A 111 11.99 5.04 -3.11
C VAL A 111 11.73 5.66 -1.74
N ALA A 112 10.87 6.67 -1.65
CA ALA A 112 10.52 7.30 -0.37
C ALA A 112 9.89 6.30 0.61
N ILE A 113 8.94 5.48 0.16
CA ILE A 113 8.30 4.44 0.99
C ILE A 113 9.34 3.39 1.42
N THR A 114 10.20 2.94 0.51
CA THR A 114 11.27 1.98 0.83
C THR A 114 12.23 2.55 1.87
N LEU A 115 12.64 3.81 1.73
CA LEU A 115 13.47 4.49 2.74
C LEU A 115 12.74 4.63 4.08
N GLY A 116 11.41 4.71 4.09
CA GLY A 116 10.61 4.69 5.31
C GLY A 116 10.72 3.38 6.10
N PHE A 117 11.10 2.26 5.50
CA PHE A 117 11.42 1.03 6.22
C PHE A 117 12.84 1.01 6.81
N PHE A 118 13.71 1.92 6.37
CA PHE A 118 15.09 2.00 6.85
C PHE A 118 15.13 2.72 8.20
N HIS A 119 15.23 1.93 9.27
CA HIS A 119 15.08 2.39 10.66
C HIS A 119 15.96 3.59 11.04
N PRO A 120 17.25 3.67 10.65
CA PRO A 120 18.08 4.84 10.97
C PRO A 120 17.53 6.17 10.44
N LEU A 121 16.75 6.13 9.34
CA LEU A 121 16.10 7.30 8.78
C LEU A 121 14.68 7.49 9.32
N SER A 122 13.91 6.41 9.48
CA SER A 122 12.50 6.51 9.83
C SER A 122 12.25 6.67 11.32
N ASP A 123 13.04 6.06 12.20
CA ASP A 123 12.82 6.11 13.64
C ASP A 123 12.82 7.56 14.19
N PRO A 124 13.78 8.45 13.83
CA PRO A 124 13.74 9.86 14.28
C PRO A 124 12.49 10.61 13.83
N LEU A 125 12.04 10.38 12.58
CA LEU A 125 10.86 11.03 12.03
C LEU A 125 9.58 10.52 12.71
N VAL A 126 9.47 9.21 12.89
CA VAL A 126 8.32 8.55 13.52
C VAL A 126 8.19 9.01 14.97
N LEU A 127 9.29 9.05 15.73
CA LEU A 127 9.30 9.51 17.12
C LEU A 127 9.00 11.00 17.24
N PHE A 128 9.51 11.83 16.31
CA PHE A 128 9.16 13.25 16.26
C PHE A 128 7.66 13.47 16.06
N ILE A 129 7.06 12.75 15.10
CA ILE A 129 5.61 12.79 14.83
C ILE A 129 4.83 12.27 16.03
N ALA A 130 5.23 11.13 16.62
CA ALA A 130 4.59 10.55 17.80
C ALA A 130 4.59 11.53 18.98
N GLY A 131 5.74 12.15 19.26
CA GLY A 131 5.88 13.17 20.30
C GLY A 131 5.00 14.39 20.07
N PHE A 132 4.82 14.83 18.81
CA PHE A 132 3.90 15.91 18.47
C PHE A 132 2.43 15.57 18.82
N PHE A 133 2.04 14.30 18.71
CA PHE A 133 0.70 13.83 19.08
C PHE A 133 0.57 13.35 20.53
N GLY A 134 1.64 13.46 21.35
CA GLY A 134 1.64 13.00 22.74
C GLY A 134 1.56 11.47 22.88
N LEU A 135 1.94 10.72 21.84
CA LEU A 135 2.09 9.28 21.91
C LEU A 135 3.42 8.92 22.59
N PRO A 136 3.47 7.82 23.37
CA PRO A 136 4.69 7.37 24.02
C PRO A 136 5.80 7.01 23.04
#